data_AF-A0A7Y3KM53-F1
#
_entry.id   AF-A0A7Y3KM53-F1
#
_cell.length_a   1.000
_cell.length_b   1.000
_cell.length_c   1.000
_cell.angle_alpha   90.00
_cell.angle_beta   90.00
_cell.angle_gamma   90.00
#
_symmetry.space_group_name_H-M   'P 1'
#
loop_
_entity.id
_entity.type
_entity.pdbx_description
1 polymer ?
#
loop_
_entity_poly.entity_id
_entity_poly.type
_entity_poly.pdbx_seq_one_letter_code
_entity_poly.pdbx_strand_id
1 'polypeptide(L)'
;MSIFDNGIIISICTSLLASIVVLSITEIISPYLKYKKLAGRYDVFWVKNWREGGDEIDMDKPMGEVRLKYKGKNRLEISYRQTRHDTDYSVIDHRWKGTLIMETPQNGTIAFYYTVLWGKPMDKTKHRIGFKKVICDDKRDNKNIIYLIGYRSEGYGKEVLIQRS
;
A
#
# COMPACT_ATOMS: atom_id res chain seq x y z
N MET A 1 31.23 -36.90 -32.12
CA MET A 1 30.63 -36.25 -30.94
C MET A 1 29.64 -37.25 -30.37
N SER A 2 29.90 -37.77 -29.17
CA SER A 2 29.22 -38.97 -28.66
C SER A 2 27.82 -38.62 -28.16
N ILE A 3 26.90 -39.59 -28.18
CA ILE A 3 25.53 -39.44 -27.65
C ILE A 3 25.54 -38.94 -26.18
N PHE A 4 26.61 -39.26 -25.44
CA PHE A 4 26.84 -38.78 -24.08
C PHE A 4 27.08 -37.28 -24.00
N ASP A 5 27.85 -36.70 -24.92
CA ASP A 5 28.15 -35.26 -24.94
C ASP A 5 26.88 -34.43 -25.19
N ASN A 6 26.03 -34.91 -26.11
CA ASN A 6 24.75 -34.28 -26.41
C ASN A 6 23.75 -34.41 -25.24
N GLY A 7 23.75 -35.55 -24.53
CA GLY A 7 22.91 -35.77 -23.35
C GLY A 7 23.25 -34.83 -22.19
N ILE A 8 24.54 -34.61 -21.93
CA ILE A 8 25.00 -33.68 -20.89
C ILE A 8 24.61 -32.24 -21.23
N ILE A 9 24.80 -31.80 -22.47
CA ILE A 9 24.43 -30.45 -22.91
C ILE A 9 22.92 -30.22 -22.76
N ILE A 10 22.09 -31.18 -23.16
CA ILE A 10 20.63 -31.08 -23.01
C ILE A 10 20.22 -31.00 -21.53
N SER A 11 20.85 -31.78 -20.65
CA SER A 11 20.59 -31.75 -19.21
C SER A 11 20.97 -30.39 -18.57
N ILE A 12 22.06 -29.78 -19.02
CA ILE A 12 22.49 -28.45 -18.56
C ILE A 12 21.51 -27.39 -19.06
N CYS A 13 21.15 -27.41 -20.35
CA CYS A 13 20.20 -26.46 -20.92
C CYS A 13 18.82 -26.54 -20.27
N THR A 14 18.31 -27.74 -20.02
CA THR A 14 16.99 -27.95 -19.39
C THR A 14 16.97 -27.51 -17.93
N SER A 15 18.02 -27.76 -17.15
CA SER A 15 18.12 -27.30 -15.76
C SER A 15 18.28 -25.78 -15.66
N LEU A 16 19.03 -25.14 -16.57
CA LEU A 16 19.10 -23.68 -16.69
C LEU A 16 17.74 -23.06 -17.02
N LEU A 17 17.03 -23.62 -18.01
CA LEU A 17 15.68 -23.16 -18.37
C LEU A 17 14.71 -23.30 -17.21
N ALA A 18 14.71 -24.45 -16.52
CA ALA A 18 13.88 -24.66 -15.34
C ALA A 18 14.18 -23.63 -14.24
N SER A 19 15.46 -23.33 -14.00
CA SER A 19 15.88 -22.34 -13.00
C SER A 19 15.41 -20.93 -13.37
N ILE A 20 15.54 -20.53 -14.65
CA ILE A 20 15.05 -19.23 -15.15
C ILE A 20 13.53 -19.12 -14.98
N VAL A 21 12.78 -20.19 -15.30
CA VAL A 21 11.32 -20.22 -15.15
C VAL A 21 10.93 -20.08 -13.68
N VAL A 22 11.55 -20.84 -12.78
CA VAL A 22 11.27 -20.76 -11.34
C VAL A 22 11.56 -19.36 -10.81
N LEU A 23 12.74 -18.79 -11.12
CA LEU A 23 13.11 -17.43 -10.71
C LEU A 23 12.11 -16.39 -11.25
N SER A 24 11.66 -16.54 -12.49
CA SER A 24 10.67 -15.64 -13.09
C SER A 24 9.33 -15.71 -12.36
N ILE A 25 8.89 -16.92 -11.98
CA ILE A 25 7.64 -17.12 -11.23
C ILE A 25 7.75 -16.51 -9.83
N THR A 26 8.84 -16.80 -9.09
CA THR A 26 8.99 -16.41 -7.69
C THR A 26 9.28 -14.93 -7.50
N GLU A 27 10.13 -14.34 -8.34
CA GLU A 27 10.62 -12.96 -8.17
C GLU A 27 9.81 -11.93 -8.96
N ILE A 28 9.19 -12.34 -10.07
CA ILE A 28 8.51 -11.40 -10.98
C ILE A 28 7.01 -11.59 -10.92
N ILE A 29 6.52 -12.79 -11.24
CA ILE A 29 5.09 -13.03 -11.45
C ILE A 29 4.31 -13.03 -10.13
N SER A 30 4.79 -13.76 -9.12
CA SER A 30 4.10 -13.87 -7.83
C SER A 30 3.98 -12.53 -7.10
N PRO A 31 5.04 -11.71 -6.98
CA PRO A 31 4.94 -10.36 -6.40
C PRO A 31 4.08 -9.42 -7.26
N TYR A 32 4.18 -9.51 -8.59
CA TYR A 32 3.33 -8.75 -9.51
C TYR A 32 1.85 -9.01 -9.24
N LEU A 33 1.42 -10.27 -9.19
CA LEU A 33 0.03 -10.62 -8.93
C LEU A 33 -0.42 -10.18 -7.53
N LYS A 34 0.43 -10.36 -6.51
CA LYS A 34 0.12 -10.03 -5.12
C LYS A 34 0.04 -8.53 -4.83
N TYR A 35 0.85 -7.70 -5.48
CA TYR A 35 0.87 -6.26 -5.22
C TYR A 35 -0.01 -5.48 -6.20
N LYS A 36 -0.19 -5.98 -7.44
CA LYS A 36 -1.10 -5.36 -8.40
C LYS A 36 -2.55 -5.40 -7.91
N LYS A 37 -2.97 -6.45 -7.19
CA LYS A 37 -4.33 -6.52 -6.63
C LYS A 37 -4.63 -5.44 -5.58
N LEU A 38 -3.60 -4.85 -4.96
CA LEU A 38 -3.74 -3.72 -4.03
C LEU A 38 -3.97 -2.40 -4.78
N ALA A 39 -3.85 -2.36 -6.11
CA ALA A 39 -4.17 -1.17 -6.87
C ALA A 39 -5.70 -0.99 -6.92
N GLY A 40 -6.16 0.24 -6.69
CA GLY A 40 -7.59 0.51 -6.60
C GLY A 40 -7.91 1.84 -5.96
N ARG A 41 -9.20 2.01 -5.67
CA ARG A 41 -9.73 3.13 -4.89
C ARG A 41 -10.20 2.60 -3.55
N TYR A 42 -9.97 3.38 -2.50
CA TYR A 42 -10.23 2.99 -1.12
C TYR A 42 -10.93 4.13 -0.39
N ASP A 43 -11.87 3.77 0.47
CA ASP A 43 -12.39 4.66 1.50
C ASP A 43 -11.50 4.60 2.73
N VAL A 44 -11.23 5.77 3.31
CA VAL A 44 -10.40 5.92 4.50
C VAL A 44 -11.32 6.05 5.71
N PHE A 45 -11.05 5.26 6.72
CA PHE A 45 -11.68 5.34 8.03
C PHE A 45 -10.62 5.52 9.11
N TRP A 46 -10.98 6.12 10.24
CA TRP A 46 -10.11 6.25 11.40
C TRP A 46 -10.61 5.31 12.50
N VAL A 47 -9.69 4.62 13.19
CA VAL A 47 -10.04 3.78 14.34
C VAL A 47 -10.21 4.68 15.57
N LYS A 48 -11.40 4.68 16.17
CA LYS A 48 -11.68 5.40 17.42
C LYS A 48 -11.06 4.65 18.60
N ASN A 49 -10.50 5.37 19.56
CA ASN A 49 -10.01 4.83 20.83
C ASN A 49 -8.98 3.69 20.73
N TRP A 50 -8.15 3.66 19.68
CA TRP A 50 -7.02 2.71 19.57
C TRP A 50 -6.12 2.68 20.81
N ARG A 51 -6.01 3.81 21.54
CA ARG A 51 -5.24 3.91 22.79
C ARG A 51 -5.80 3.05 23.93
N GLU A 52 -7.09 2.74 23.92
CA GLU A 52 -7.79 1.95 24.94
C GLU A 52 -8.05 0.51 24.47
N GLY A 53 -7.43 0.09 23.36
CA GLY A 53 -7.67 -1.23 22.76
C GLY A 53 -8.97 -1.31 21.95
N GLY A 54 -9.60 -0.18 21.64
CA GLY A 54 -10.74 -0.12 20.74
C GLY A 54 -10.33 -0.41 19.29
N ASP A 55 -11.11 -1.29 18.63
CA ASP A 55 -10.94 -1.67 17.22
C ASP A 55 -12.16 -1.25 16.35
N GLU A 56 -12.98 -0.34 16.85
CA GLU A 56 -14.23 0.05 16.20
C GLU A 56 -13.99 1.08 15.08
N ILE A 57 -14.65 0.84 13.94
CA ILE A 57 -14.60 1.65 12.73
C ILE A 57 -16.03 2.03 12.38
N ASP A 58 -16.32 3.33 12.33
CA ASP A 58 -17.62 3.85 11.85
C ASP A 58 -17.65 3.78 10.31
N MET A 59 -18.20 2.68 9.78
CA MET A 59 -18.24 2.39 8.34
C MET A 59 -19.15 3.33 7.55
N ASP A 60 -20.05 4.06 8.22
CA ASP A 60 -20.99 4.99 7.58
C ASP A 60 -20.38 6.37 7.34
N LYS A 61 -19.20 6.63 7.91
CA LYS A 61 -18.55 7.95 7.88
C LYS A 61 -17.11 7.87 7.39
N PRO A 62 -16.90 7.68 6.07
CA PRO A 62 -15.57 7.77 5.50
C PRO A 62 -14.97 9.17 5.71
N MET A 63 -13.71 9.19 6.13
CA MET A 63 -12.92 10.39 6.43
C MET A 63 -12.19 10.94 5.21
N GLY A 64 -11.95 10.09 4.22
CA GLY A 64 -11.18 10.44 3.04
C GLY A 64 -11.21 9.35 2.00
N GLU A 65 -10.44 9.56 0.96
CA GLU A 65 -10.27 8.63 -0.15
C GLU A 65 -8.80 8.45 -0.48
N VAL A 66 -8.46 7.22 -0.85
CA VAL A 66 -7.12 6.84 -1.31
C VAL A 66 -7.21 6.21 -2.69
N ARG A 67 -6.25 6.54 -3.55
CA ARG A 67 -5.98 5.83 -4.79
C ARG A 67 -4.59 5.20 -4.73
N LEU A 68 -4.54 3.89 -4.94
CA LEU A 68 -3.31 3.12 -5.11
C LEU A 68 -3.10 2.77 -6.57
N LYS A 69 -1.90 3.06 -7.08
CA LYS A 69 -1.48 2.72 -8.44
C LYS A 69 -0.22 1.87 -8.38
N TYR A 70 -0.30 0.65 -8.90
CA TYR A 70 0.87 -0.23 -9.00
C TYR A 70 1.93 0.37 -9.94
N LYS A 71 3.20 0.33 -9.53
CA LYS A 71 4.34 0.89 -10.27
C LYS A 71 5.41 -0.14 -10.63
N GLY A 72 5.13 -1.42 -10.42
CA GLY A 72 6.08 -2.49 -10.68
C GLY A 72 6.85 -2.91 -9.42
N LYS A 73 7.41 -4.13 -9.48
CA LYS A 73 8.11 -4.78 -8.37
C LYS A 73 7.23 -4.76 -7.11
N ASN A 74 7.74 -4.21 -6.02
CA ASN A 74 7.08 -4.05 -4.73
C ASN A 74 6.59 -2.61 -4.45
N ARG A 75 6.41 -1.78 -5.49
CA ARG A 75 6.11 -0.35 -5.33
C ARG A 75 4.69 0.00 -5.77
N LEU A 76 4.02 0.81 -4.96
CA LEU A 76 2.75 1.45 -5.29
C LEU A 76 2.86 2.97 -5.07
N GLU A 77 2.27 3.74 -5.96
CA GLU A 77 2.01 5.17 -5.72
C GLU A 77 0.69 5.31 -4.97
N ILE A 78 0.70 6.12 -3.92
CA ILE A 78 -0.47 6.42 -3.10
C ILE A 78 -0.82 7.90 -3.22
N SER A 79 -2.09 8.19 -3.45
CA SER A 79 -2.66 9.54 -3.41
C SER A 79 -3.82 9.56 -2.42
N TYR A 80 -3.77 10.46 -1.46
CA TYR A 80 -4.75 10.60 -0.40
C TYR A 80 -5.42 11.97 -0.47
N ARG A 81 -6.72 11.99 -0.15
CA ARG A 81 -7.49 13.20 0.07
C ARG A 81 -8.41 13.02 1.26
N GLN A 82 -8.33 13.92 2.23
CA GLN A 82 -9.31 14.01 3.30
C GLN A 82 -10.58 14.69 2.77
N THR A 83 -11.74 14.08 3.03
CA THR A 83 -13.04 14.58 2.60
C THR A 83 -13.92 14.99 3.77
N ARG A 84 -13.63 14.51 4.99
CA ARG A 84 -14.40 14.80 6.19
C ARG A 84 -13.49 15.06 7.40
N HIS A 85 -14.00 15.86 8.34
CA HIS A 85 -13.38 16.11 9.64
C HIS A 85 -14.30 15.58 10.75
N ASP A 86 -13.72 15.08 11.85
CA ASP A 86 -14.47 14.45 12.96
C ASP A 86 -14.89 15.47 14.02
N THR A 87 -14.41 16.72 13.93
CA THR A 87 -14.75 17.82 14.85
C THR A 87 -15.16 19.08 14.09
N ASP A 88 -16.15 19.81 14.63
CA ASP A 88 -16.92 20.94 14.05
C ASP A 88 -16.13 22.19 13.59
N TYR A 89 -14.79 22.14 13.57
CA TYR A 89 -13.99 23.26 13.12
C TYR A 89 -13.53 23.05 11.68
N SER A 90 -14.23 23.74 10.76
CA SER A 90 -13.80 24.18 9.43
C SER A 90 -13.08 23.14 8.55
N VAL A 91 -13.71 22.78 7.42
CA VAL A 91 -13.21 21.85 6.39
C VAL A 91 -11.69 21.97 6.17
N ILE A 92 -10.94 21.01 6.71
CA ILE A 92 -9.50 20.94 6.52
C ILE A 92 -9.21 20.05 5.31
N ASP A 93 -8.94 20.66 4.15
CA ASP A 93 -8.50 19.93 2.95
C ASP A 93 -7.04 19.52 3.10
N HIS A 94 -6.82 18.25 3.44
CA HIS A 94 -5.51 17.61 3.48
C HIS A 94 -5.34 16.66 2.30
N ARG A 95 -4.29 16.88 1.53
CA ARG A 95 -3.92 16.02 0.40
C ARG A 95 -2.46 15.69 0.47
N TRP A 96 -2.13 14.41 0.39
CA TRP A 96 -0.75 13.96 0.33
C TRP A 96 -0.56 12.89 -0.72
N LYS A 97 0.66 12.80 -1.20
CA LYS A 97 1.11 11.77 -2.13
C LYS A 97 2.31 11.06 -1.56
N GLY A 98 2.47 9.80 -1.89
CA GLY A 98 3.58 9.02 -1.39
C GLY A 98 3.91 7.83 -2.25
N THR A 99 4.98 7.17 -1.86
CA THR A 99 5.37 5.86 -2.38
C THR A 99 5.25 4.85 -1.27
N LEU A 100 4.45 3.82 -1.52
CA LEU A 100 4.34 2.62 -0.71
C LEU A 100 5.32 1.59 -1.27
N ILE A 101 6.17 1.07 -0.39
CA ILE A 101 7.12 0.00 -0.69
C ILE A 101 6.73 -1.20 0.16
N MET A 102 6.35 -2.30 -0.49
CA MET A 102 6.04 -3.56 0.18
C MET A 102 7.34 -4.28 0.51
N GLU A 103 7.54 -4.60 1.78
CA GLU A 103 8.68 -5.37 2.27
C GLU A 103 8.36 -6.87 2.25
N THR A 104 7.09 -7.20 2.52
CA THR A 104 6.52 -8.55 2.47
C THR A 104 5.13 -8.49 1.83
N PRO A 105 4.50 -9.63 1.48
CA PRO A 105 3.12 -9.63 0.98
C PRO A 105 2.10 -8.93 1.88
N GLN A 106 2.32 -8.95 3.21
CA GLN A 106 1.40 -8.37 4.19
C GLN A 106 1.87 -7.04 4.78
N ASN A 107 3.14 -6.64 4.60
CA ASN A 107 3.67 -5.44 5.27
C ASN A 107 4.50 -4.57 4.32
N GLY A 108 4.46 -3.27 4.57
CA GLY A 108 5.28 -2.30 3.86
C GLY A 108 5.38 -0.97 4.59
N THR A 109 5.98 0.00 3.91
CA THR A 109 6.18 1.34 4.44
C THR A 109 5.81 2.37 3.39
N ILE A 110 5.19 3.48 3.81
CA ILE A 110 4.92 4.65 2.98
C ILE A 110 5.87 5.77 3.39
N ALA A 111 6.51 6.38 2.40
CA ALA A 111 7.05 7.72 2.51
C ALA A 111 6.13 8.67 1.75
N PHE A 112 5.65 9.73 2.40
CA PHE A 112 4.70 10.67 1.80
C PHE A 112 5.08 12.12 2.07
N TYR A 113 4.49 13.02 1.28
CA TYR A 113 4.58 14.45 1.46
C TYR A 113 3.22 15.10 1.23
N TYR A 114 2.95 16.17 1.95
CA TYR A 114 1.74 16.97 1.73
C TYR A 114 1.84 17.76 0.43
N THR A 115 0.77 17.70 -0.36
CA THR A 115 0.53 18.56 -1.52
C THR A 115 -0.38 19.73 -1.17
N VAL A 116 -1.30 19.51 -0.22
CA VAL A 116 -2.16 20.52 0.39
C VAL A 116 -2.22 20.22 1.88
N LEU A 117 -1.94 21.23 2.71
CA LEU A 117 -2.04 21.15 4.16
C LEU A 117 -2.87 22.33 4.65
N TRP A 118 -3.89 22.08 5.48
CA TRP A 118 -4.85 23.08 5.94
C TRP A 118 -5.44 23.93 4.80
N GLY A 119 -5.81 23.29 3.68
CA GLY A 119 -6.36 23.96 2.49
C GLY A 119 -5.36 24.79 1.69
N LYS A 120 -4.10 24.90 2.12
CA LYS A 120 -3.05 25.64 1.42
C LYS A 120 -2.17 24.70 0.60
N PRO A 121 -1.95 24.96 -0.70
CA PRO A 121 -1.00 24.18 -1.48
C PRO A 121 0.41 24.34 -0.88
N MET A 122 1.13 23.23 -0.76
CA MET A 122 2.50 23.24 -0.28
C MET A 122 3.45 23.74 -1.38
N ASP A 123 4.43 24.55 -0.99
CA ASP A 123 5.49 24.99 -1.91
C ASP A 123 6.35 23.79 -2.37
N LYS A 124 6.82 23.84 -3.62
CA LYS A 124 7.68 22.82 -4.23
C LYS A 124 9.08 22.76 -3.60
N THR A 125 9.47 23.77 -2.81
CA THR A 125 10.80 23.85 -2.19
C THR A 125 10.80 23.36 -0.73
N LYS A 126 9.65 23.35 -0.06
CA LYS A 126 9.50 22.97 1.36
C LYS A 126 8.39 21.94 1.52
N HIS A 127 8.78 20.68 1.62
CA HIS A 127 7.83 19.59 1.82
C HIS A 127 7.77 19.17 3.29
N ARG A 128 6.55 19.09 3.82
CA ARG A 128 6.31 18.37 5.07
C ARG A 128 6.15 16.89 4.73
N ILE A 129 7.15 16.10 5.13
CA ILE A 129 7.20 14.66 4.87
C ILE A 129 6.71 13.87 6.09
N GLY A 130 6.31 12.63 5.84
CA GLY A 130 5.99 11.68 6.90
C GLY A 130 6.18 10.24 6.45
N PHE A 131 6.11 9.35 7.44
CA PHE A 131 6.24 7.91 7.24
C PHE A 131 5.08 7.17 7.90
N LYS A 132 4.58 6.13 7.26
CA LYS A 132 3.59 5.21 7.84
C LYS A 132 3.99 3.78 7.60
N LYS A 133 3.77 2.91 8.59
CA LYS A 133 3.78 1.47 8.38
C LYS A 133 2.47 1.04 7.73
N VAL A 134 2.54 0.01 6.91
CA VAL A 134 1.41 -0.55 6.17
C VAL A 134 1.26 -2.01 6.57
N ILE A 135 0.04 -2.41 6.91
CA ILE A 135 -0.34 -3.81 7.09
C ILE A 135 -1.50 -4.08 6.15
N CYS A 136 -1.34 -5.05 5.25
CA CYS A 136 -2.38 -5.49 4.33
C CYS A 136 -3.04 -6.76 4.87
N ASP A 137 -4.36 -6.72 5.02
CA ASP A 137 -5.18 -7.88 5.32
C ASP A 137 -6.14 -8.13 4.15
N ASP A 138 -6.13 -9.35 3.64
CA ASP A 138 -6.78 -9.76 2.40
C ASP A 138 -8.13 -10.45 2.64
N LYS A 139 -8.60 -10.50 3.90
CA LYS A 139 -9.53 -11.56 4.33
C LYS A 139 -10.88 -11.14 4.89
N ARG A 140 -11.24 -9.85 4.90
CA ARG A 140 -12.61 -9.45 5.27
C ARG A 140 -13.42 -9.15 4.00
N ASP A 141 -14.51 -9.89 3.83
CA ASP A 141 -15.56 -9.64 2.83
C ASP A 141 -15.07 -9.52 1.37
N ASN A 142 -14.05 -10.30 0.99
CA ASN A 142 -13.41 -10.27 -0.34
C ASN A 142 -12.88 -8.88 -0.77
N LYS A 143 -12.62 -7.99 0.19
CA LYS A 143 -12.04 -6.67 -0.07
C LYS A 143 -10.63 -6.60 0.49
N ASN A 144 -9.73 -5.93 -0.22
CA ASN A 144 -8.43 -5.60 0.33
C ASN A 144 -8.62 -4.55 1.43
N ILE A 145 -8.12 -4.86 2.64
CA ILE A 145 -8.04 -3.92 3.75
C ILE A 145 -6.58 -3.56 3.98
N ILE A 146 -6.30 -2.27 4.12
CA ILE A 146 -4.95 -1.77 4.38
C ILE A 146 -4.97 -0.88 5.61
N TYR A 147 -4.20 -1.23 6.61
CA TYR A 147 -4.01 -0.43 7.81
C TYR A 147 -2.77 0.46 7.64
N LEU A 148 -2.94 1.76 7.82
CA LEU A 148 -1.85 2.72 7.86
C LEU A 148 -1.61 3.15 9.31
N ILE A 149 -0.40 2.90 9.80
CA ILE A 149 0.01 3.18 11.17
C ILE A 149 1.08 4.27 11.14
N GLY A 150 0.73 5.46 11.62
CA GLY A 150 1.63 6.62 11.69
C GLY A 150 2.20 6.87 13.09
N TYR A 151 3.19 7.75 13.18
CA TYR A 151 3.66 8.26 14.47
C TYR A 151 2.67 9.30 15.01
N ARG A 152 2.04 8.95 16.14
CA ARG A 152 1.22 9.75 17.08
C ARG A 152 0.89 11.19 16.62
N SER A 153 -0.25 11.37 15.98
CA SER A 153 -1.08 12.58 16.17
C SER A 153 -2.20 12.23 17.14
N GLU A 154 -2.50 13.12 18.07
CA GLU A 154 -3.53 12.96 19.11
C GLU A 154 -4.88 12.51 18.51
N GLY A 155 -5.51 11.51 19.12
CA GLY A 155 -6.82 10.97 18.71
C GLY A 155 -6.81 9.88 17.64
N TYR A 156 -5.92 9.91 16.65
CA TYR A 156 -6.02 9.05 15.46
C TYR A 156 -4.69 8.36 15.12
N GLY A 157 -4.50 7.15 15.64
CA GLY A 157 -3.24 6.38 15.49
C GLY A 157 -3.20 5.45 14.27
N LYS A 158 -4.37 5.04 13.77
CA LYS A 158 -4.52 4.01 12.73
C LYS A 158 -5.62 4.43 11.75
N GLU A 159 -5.25 4.52 10.48
CA GLU A 159 -6.20 4.69 9.38
C GLU A 159 -6.46 3.31 8.77
N VAL A 160 -7.70 3.05 8.38
CA VAL A 160 -8.10 1.82 7.71
C VAL A 160 -8.59 2.18 6.31
N LEU A 161 -7.96 1.59 5.31
CA LEU A 161 -8.36 1.72 3.91
C LEU A 161 -9.15 0.48 3.53
N ILE A 162 -10.36 0.68 3.04
CA ILE A 162 -11.22 -0.42 2.58
C ILE A 162 -11.49 -0.22 1.10
N GLN A 163 -11.18 -1.24 0.29
CA GLN A 163 -11.31 -1.14 -1.15
C GLN A 163 -12.76 -0.93 -1.56
N ARG A 164 -13.00 0.05 -2.43
CA ARG A 164 -14.28 0.22 -3.12
C ARG A 164 -14.45 -0.91 -4.13
N SER A 165 -15.65 -1.49 -4.13
CA SER A 165 -16.09 -2.49 -5.10
C SER A 165 -15.98 -2.00 -6.54
#